data_AF-A0A370XD62-F1
#
_entry.id   AF-A0A370XD62-F1
#
_cell.length_a   1.000
_cell.length_b   1.000
_cell.length_c   1.000
_cell.angle_alpha   90.00
_cell.angle_beta   90.00
_cell.angle_gamma   90.00
#
_symmetry.space_group_name_H-M   'P 1'
#
loop_
_entity.id
_entity.type
_entity.pdbx_description
1 polymer ?
#
loop_
_entity_poly.entity_id
_entity_poly.type
_entity_poly.pdbx_seq_one_letter_code
_entity_poly.pdbx_strand_id
1 'polypeptide(L)'
;MQVCRADNLTNPERIRAWATGHHLPEVNNPKGRAVFVGDGPDGVAWHIHDENTELVLAIRSKTGGCAVYAEPLDPAALGQIYSMLIAGYAQKFSVTTPLPDKVQQGPFGTRIGKVRLIEVPASKSHLLLTLITNEKSGGPYQGTLQITLTHPSN
;
A
#
# COMPACT_ATOMS: atom_id res chain seq x y z
N MET A 1 -1.54 -6.05 -9.26
CA MET A 1 -1.08 -5.92 -7.85
C MET A 1 0.08 -6.85 -7.46
N GLN A 2 0.90 -7.33 -8.42
CA GLN A 2 2.06 -8.20 -8.12
C GLN A 2 3.35 -7.42 -7.78
N VAL A 3 3.35 -6.09 -7.88
CA VAL A 3 4.56 -5.25 -7.70
C VAL A 3 4.87 -4.97 -6.22
N CYS A 4 3.87 -4.72 -5.38
CA CYS A 4 4.04 -4.59 -3.93
C CYS A 4 4.04 -5.98 -3.26
N ARG A 5 5.14 -6.72 -3.39
CA ARG A 5 5.37 -8.00 -2.69
C ARG A 5 6.54 -7.85 -1.73
N ALA A 6 6.55 -8.65 -0.66
CA ALA A 6 7.65 -8.67 0.33
C ALA A 6 9.04 -8.72 -0.34
N ASP A 7 9.18 -9.55 -1.37
CA ASP A 7 10.41 -9.75 -2.15
C ASP A 7 10.89 -8.48 -2.88
N ASN A 8 9.99 -7.52 -3.13
CA ASN A 8 10.28 -6.23 -3.76
C ASN A 8 10.39 -5.09 -2.74
N LEU A 9 9.89 -5.24 -1.51
CA LEU A 9 9.96 -4.21 -0.47
C LEU A 9 11.38 -4.00 0.05
N THR A 10 12.20 -5.05 0.04
CA THR A 10 13.62 -4.97 0.39
C THR A 10 14.47 -4.39 -0.74
N ASN A 11 13.87 -4.15 -1.91
CA ASN A 11 14.57 -3.61 -3.08
C ASN A 11 13.65 -2.66 -3.86
N PRO A 12 13.46 -1.41 -3.38
CA PRO A 12 12.63 -0.41 -4.06
C PRO A 12 13.09 -0.11 -5.50
N GLU A 13 14.34 -0.38 -5.86
CA GLU A 13 14.81 -0.29 -7.26
C GLU A 13 14.08 -1.26 -8.19
N ARG A 14 13.64 -2.43 -7.70
CA ARG A 14 12.82 -3.34 -8.52
C ARG A 14 11.46 -2.75 -8.85
N ILE A 15 10.87 -1.99 -7.92
CA ILE A 15 9.61 -1.29 -8.16
C ILE A 15 9.83 -0.17 -9.17
N ARG A 16 10.92 0.62 -9.03
CA ARG A 16 11.31 1.65 -10.01
C ARG A 16 11.55 1.06 -11.40
N ALA A 17 12.31 -0.04 -11.48
CA ALA A 17 12.59 -0.73 -12.74
C ALA A 17 11.31 -1.28 -13.38
N TRP A 18 10.41 -1.87 -12.58
CA TRP A 18 9.10 -2.32 -13.07
C TRP A 18 8.28 -1.17 -13.63
N ALA A 19 8.17 -0.05 -12.90
CA ALA A 19 7.41 1.12 -13.35
C ALA A 19 8.01 1.73 -14.64
N THR A 20 9.34 1.81 -14.71
CA THR A 20 10.09 2.28 -15.89
C THR A 20 9.84 1.38 -17.09
N GLY A 21 9.94 0.05 -16.90
CA GLY A 21 9.69 -0.92 -17.98
C GLY A 21 8.25 -0.91 -18.50
N HIS A 22 7.30 -0.47 -17.68
CA HIS A 22 5.89 -0.26 -18.08
C HIS A 22 5.60 1.18 -18.53
N HIS A 23 6.63 2.05 -18.61
CA HIS A 23 6.52 3.45 -19.01
C HIS A 23 5.45 4.22 -18.23
N LEU A 24 5.32 3.92 -16.93
CA LEU A 24 4.30 4.58 -16.11
C LEU A 24 4.64 6.06 -15.90
N PRO A 25 3.69 6.98 -16.08
CA PRO A 25 3.95 8.40 -15.89
C PRO A 25 4.07 8.73 -14.39
N GLU A 26 5.12 9.45 -14.03
CA GLU A 26 5.38 9.88 -12.66
C GLU A 26 4.43 10.98 -12.18
N VAL A 27 4.05 10.90 -10.90
CA VAL A 27 3.35 11.96 -10.19
C VAL A 27 4.35 13.05 -9.84
N ASN A 28 4.43 14.10 -10.68
CA ASN A 28 5.40 15.19 -10.50
C ASN A 28 4.82 16.44 -9.82
N ASN A 29 3.50 16.55 -9.70
CA ASN A 29 2.86 17.65 -8.96
C ASN A 29 3.21 17.56 -7.46
N PRO A 30 3.74 18.63 -6.83
CA PRO A 30 4.08 18.65 -5.40
C PRO A 30 2.95 18.21 -4.47
N LYS A 31 1.70 18.63 -4.75
CA LYS A 31 0.55 18.25 -3.91
C LYS A 31 0.24 16.76 -4.01
N GLY A 32 0.28 16.19 -5.21
CA GLY A 32 0.09 14.76 -5.43
C GLY A 32 1.21 13.93 -4.80
N ARG A 33 2.46 14.37 -4.95
CA ARG A 33 3.61 13.76 -4.27
C ARG A 33 3.43 13.74 -2.75
N ALA A 34 3.04 14.86 -2.15
CA ALA A 34 2.81 14.92 -0.71
C ALA A 34 1.74 13.92 -0.23
N VAL A 35 0.70 13.68 -1.03
CA VAL A 35 -0.36 12.71 -0.70
C VAL A 35 0.12 11.26 -0.83
N PHE A 36 0.74 10.89 -1.95
CA PHE A 36 1.03 9.48 -2.25
C PHE A 36 2.38 9.01 -1.72
N VAL A 37 3.39 9.89 -1.71
CA VAL A 37 4.74 9.56 -1.28
C VAL A 37 4.93 9.91 0.21
N GLY A 38 4.33 11.01 0.66
CA GLY A 38 4.61 11.63 1.96
C GLY A 38 5.88 12.47 1.96
N ASP A 39 6.29 12.97 3.13
CA ASP A 39 7.48 13.84 3.21
C ASP A 39 8.79 13.07 2.99
N GLY A 40 9.70 13.69 2.25
CA GLY A 40 11.07 13.22 2.03
C GLY A 40 11.38 12.99 0.55
N PRO A 41 12.67 12.96 0.18
CA PRO A 41 13.09 12.97 -1.23
C PRO A 41 13.08 11.59 -1.90
N ASP A 42 13.21 10.50 -1.15
CA ASP A 42 13.58 9.19 -1.70
C ASP A 42 12.41 8.40 -2.31
N GLY A 43 11.19 8.86 -2.05
CA GLY A 43 9.98 8.25 -2.56
C GLY A 43 9.54 8.83 -3.90
N VAL A 44 8.71 8.05 -4.58
CA VAL A 44 8.27 8.30 -5.95
C VAL A 44 6.92 7.63 -6.14
N ALA A 45 6.08 8.22 -6.99
CA ALA A 45 4.78 7.65 -7.33
C ALA A 45 4.54 7.72 -8.83
N TRP A 46 3.77 6.77 -9.35
CA TRP A 46 3.42 6.65 -10.76
C TRP A 46 1.93 6.39 -10.91
N HIS A 47 1.33 6.98 -11.93
CA HIS A 47 -0.02 6.61 -12.33
C HIS A 47 0.02 5.25 -13.03
N ILE A 48 -0.93 4.40 -12.69
CA ILE A 48 -1.24 3.18 -13.43
C ILE A 48 -2.56 3.47 -14.15
N HIS A 49 -2.53 3.48 -15.47
CA HIS A 49 -3.73 3.65 -16.27
C HIS A 49 -4.50 2.32 -16.31
N ASP A 50 -5.73 2.35 -15.79
CA ASP A 50 -6.74 1.31 -15.96
C ASP A 50 -8.00 1.98 -16.50
N GLU A 51 -8.78 1.29 -17.34
CA GLU A 51 -9.86 1.88 -18.14
C GLU A 51 -10.96 2.50 -17.27
N ASN A 52 -11.12 2.03 -16.03
CA ASN A 52 -12.21 2.41 -15.13
C ASN A 52 -11.74 2.85 -13.74
N THR A 53 -10.43 2.86 -13.48
CA THR A 53 -9.86 3.11 -12.15
C THR A 53 -8.60 3.95 -12.27
N GLU A 54 -8.53 5.07 -11.54
CA GLU A 54 -7.26 5.75 -11.31
C GLU A 54 -6.48 5.02 -10.23
N LEU A 55 -5.35 4.44 -10.62
CA LEU A 55 -4.45 3.75 -9.72
C LEU A 55 -3.16 4.56 -9.59
N VAL A 56 -2.63 4.64 -8.38
CA VAL A 56 -1.30 5.22 -8.12
C VAL A 56 -0.46 4.21 -7.36
N LEU A 57 0.69 3.86 -7.93
CA LEU A 57 1.75 3.10 -7.25
C LEU A 57 2.71 4.08 -6.61
N ALA A 58 3.11 3.86 -5.35
CA ALA A 58 4.08 4.69 -4.68
C ALA A 58 5.09 3.88 -3.87
N ILE A 59 6.33 4.39 -3.84
CA ILE A 59 7.34 4.08 -2.83
C ILE A 59 7.33 5.25 -1.85
N ARG A 60 7.02 4.97 -0.58
CA ARG A 60 6.90 6.00 0.46
C ARG A 60 8.27 6.42 0.98
N SER A 61 8.55 7.72 1.03
CA SER A 61 9.89 8.26 1.35
C SER A 61 10.42 7.80 2.72
N LYS A 62 9.64 7.95 3.79
CA LYS A 62 10.11 7.65 5.17
C LYS A 62 10.23 6.16 5.49
N THR A 63 9.43 5.32 4.83
CA THR A 63 9.32 3.90 5.20
C THR A 63 9.89 2.96 4.15
N GLY A 64 10.21 3.45 2.94
CA GLY A 64 10.51 2.61 1.78
C GLY A 64 9.35 1.70 1.36
N GLY A 65 8.17 1.86 1.99
CA GLY A 65 7.02 0.98 1.80
C GLY A 65 6.39 1.16 0.43
N CYS A 66 5.90 0.05 -0.13
CA CYS A 66 5.15 0.07 -1.38
C CYS A 66 3.67 0.27 -1.06
N ALA A 67 3.04 1.21 -1.75
CA ALA A 67 1.62 1.51 -1.61
C ALA A 67 0.96 1.52 -2.98
N VAL A 68 -0.27 1.03 -3.04
CA VAL A 68 -1.17 1.21 -4.18
C VAL A 68 -2.38 1.98 -3.66
N TYR A 69 -2.75 3.03 -4.38
CA TYR A 69 -3.93 3.86 -4.15
C TYR A 69 -4.90 3.66 -5.31
N ALA A 70 -6.19 3.79 -5.05
CA ALA A 70 -7.23 3.57 -6.04
C ALA A 70 -8.42 4.52 -5.85
N GLU A 71 -8.96 5.04 -6.96
CA GLU A 71 -10.21 5.79 -7.02
C GLU A 71 -10.82 5.77 -8.44
N PRO A 72 -12.15 5.61 -8.60
CA PRO A 72 -13.07 5.03 -7.62
C PRO A 72 -12.75 3.54 -7.39
N LEU A 73 -13.09 2.99 -6.23
CA LEU A 73 -12.91 1.56 -5.97
C LEU A 73 -14.01 1.03 -5.04
N ASP A 74 -14.51 -0.17 -5.34
CA ASP A 74 -15.33 -0.94 -4.39
C ASP A 74 -14.51 -1.32 -3.14
N PRO A 75 -14.86 -0.81 -1.94
CA PRO A 75 -14.16 -1.17 -0.71
C PRO A 75 -14.17 -2.67 -0.40
N ALA A 76 -15.22 -3.39 -0.80
CA ALA A 76 -15.33 -4.83 -0.58
C ALA A 76 -14.29 -5.59 -1.40
N ALA A 77 -14.09 -5.22 -2.67
CA ALA A 77 -13.06 -5.78 -3.53
C ALA A 77 -11.65 -5.61 -2.93
N LEU A 78 -11.32 -4.43 -2.38
CA LEU A 78 -10.01 -4.22 -1.74
C LEU A 78 -9.85 -5.04 -0.46
N GLY A 79 -10.93 -5.22 0.30
CA GLY A 79 -10.97 -6.12 1.46
C GLY A 79 -10.70 -7.58 1.11
N GLN A 80 -11.21 -8.06 -0.03
CA GLN A 80 -10.94 -9.41 -0.53
C GLN A 80 -9.47 -9.56 -0.93
N ILE A 81 -8.92 -8.60 -1.68
CA ILE A 81 -7.53 -8.62 -2.11
C ILE A 81 -6.58 -8.58 -0.90
N TYR A 82 -6.90 -7.76 0.11
CA TYR A 82 -6.16 -7.71 1.36
C TYR A 82 -6.15 -9.06 2.08
N SER A 83 -7.31 -9.72 2.16
CA SER A 83 -7.44 -11.04 2.77
C SER A 83 -6.64 -12.11 2.01
N MET A 84 -6.68 -12.08 0.67
CA MET A 84 -5.88 -12.96 -0.18
C MET A 84 -4.36 -12.76 0.02
N LEU A 85 -3.92 -11.51 0.14
CA LEU A 85 -2.51 -11.20 0.39
C LEU A 85 -2.05 -11.74 1.75
N ILE A 86 -2.85 -11.53 2.80
CA ILE A 86 -2.56 -12.09 4.13
C ILE A 86 -2.46 -13.60 4.06
N ALA A 87 -3.44 -14.27 3.42
CA ALA A 87 -3.43 -15.72 3.27
C ALA A 87 -2.18 -16.21 2.50
N GLY A 88 -1.82 -15.54 1.40
CA GLY A 88 -0.62 -15.87 0.63
C GLY A 88 0.69 -15.70 1.40
N TYR A 89 0.75 -14.70 2.30
CA TYR A 89 1.90 -14.55 3.20
C TYR A 89 1.89 -15.56 4.34
N ALA A 90 0.73 -15.90 4.90
CA ALA A 90 0.61 -16.90 5.96
C ALA A 90 1.02 -18.31 5.50
N GLN A 91 0.99 -18.60 4.19
CA GLN A 91 1.57 -19.83 3.63
C GLN A 91 3.10 -19.89 3.73
N LYS A 92 3.77 -18.74 3.78
CA LYS A 92 5.24 -18.62 3.80
C LYS A 92 5.79 -18.23 5.17
N PHE A 93 4.98 -17.60 6.01
CA PHE A 93 5.39 -16.93 7.23
C PHE A 93 4.48 -17.32 8.39
N SER A 94 5.07 -17.53 9.56
CA SER A 94 4.45 -18.32 10.62
C SER A 94 3.43 -17.59 11.50
N VAL A 95 3.38 -16.26 11.51
CA VAL A 95 2.51 -15.52 12.43
C VAL A 95 1.97 -14.25 11.78
N THR A 96 0.65 -14.10 11.81
CA THR A 96 -0.04 -12.83 11.55
C THR A 96 -0.65 -12.35 12.86
N THR A 97 -0.15 -11.25 13.44
CA THR A 97 -0.81 -10.64 14.59
C THR A 97 -1.85 -9.64 14.08
N PRO A 98 -3.16 -9.90 14.27
CA PRO A 98 -4.16 -8.92 13.91
C PRO A 98 -4.12 -7.75 14.88
N LEU A 99 -3.94 -6.54 14.35
CA LEU A 99 -4.22 -5.33 15.10
C LEU A 99 -5.71 -5.01 14.97
N PRO A 100 -6.34 -4.40 16.01
CA PRO A 100 -7.73 -4.00 15.95
C PRO A 100 -7.99 -3.10 14.74
N ASP A 101 -9.05 -3.44 13.99
CA ASP A 101 -9.51 -2.60 12.90
C ASP A 101 -9.98 -1.25 13.48
N LYS A 102 -9.62 -0.17 12.80
CA LYS A 102 -10.03 1.20 13.17
C LYS A 102 -11.16 1.65 12.25
N VAL A 103 -12.26 2.11 12.83
CA VAL A 103 -13.40 2.64 12.09
C VAL A 103 -13.60 4.09 12.51
N GLN A 104 -13.75 5.00 11.54
CA GLN A 104 -13.93 6.43 11.78
C GLN A 104 -14.95 7.01 10.81
N GLN A 105 -15.84 7.87 11.30
CA GLN A 105 -16.74 8.65 10.44
C GLN A 105 -16.02 9.86 9.86
N GLY A 106 -16.27 10.17 8.59
CA GLY A 106 -15.66 11.28 7.89
C GLY A 106 -16.52 11.84 6.76
N PRO A 107 -16.04 12.86 6.04
CA PRO A 107 -16.80 13.52 4.97
C PRO A 107 -17.12 12.60 3.78
N PHE A 108 -16.38 11.50 3.63
CA PHE A 108 -16.55 10.50 2.55
C PHE A 108 -17.17 9.20 3.07
N GLY A 109 -18.01 9.31 4.10
CA GLY A 109 -18.66 8.19 4.77
C GLY A 109 -17.73 7.48 5.75
N THR A 110 -17.95 6.17 5.93
CA THR A 110 -17.19 5.37 6.88
C THR A 110 -15.78 5.07 6.37
N ARG A 111 -14.76 5.46 7.13
CA ARG A 111 -13.36 5.09 6.91
C ARG A 111 -13.01 3.86 7.73
N ILE A 112 -12.47 2.83 7.07
CA ILE A 112 -12.03 1.59 7.72
C ILE A 112 -10.52 1.45 7.50
N GLY A 113 -9.78 1.26 8.58
CA GLY A 113 -8.35 0.95 8.59
C GLY A 113 -8.12 -0.45 9.15
N LYS A 114 -7.49 -1.33 8.38
CA LYS A 114 -7.06 -2.66 8.84
C LYS A 114 -5.55 -2.75 8.80
N VAL A 115 -4.96 -3.33 9.83
CA VAL A 115 -3.51 -3.50 9.91
C VAL A 115 -3.19 -4.92 10.37
N ARG A 116 -2.25 -5.57 9.69
CA ARG A 116 -1.71 -6.88 10.06
C ARG A 116 -0.18 -6.81 10.10
N LEU A 117 0.39 -7.41 11.13
CA LEU A 117 1.83 -7.65 11.23
C LEU A 117 2.10 -9.10 10.85
N ILE A 118 3.02 -9.34 9.94
CA ILE A 118 3.46 -10.68 9.53
C ILE A 118 4.93 -10.84 9.87
N GLU A 119 5.26 -11.82 10.70
CA GLU A 119 6.65 -12.09 11.07
C GLU A 119 7.44 -12.66 9.89
N VAL A 120 8.66 -12.17 9.67
CA VAL A 120 9.61 -12.70 8.69
C VAL A 120 10.76 -13.37 9.47
N PRO A 121 10.70 -14.70 9.72
CA PRO A 121 11.58 -15.36 10.67
C PRO A 121 13.07 -15.20 10.36
N ALA A 122 13.43 -15.26 9.08
CA ALA A 122 14.82 -15.19 8.63
C ALA A 122 15.48 -13.83 8.93
N SER A 123 14.71 -12.74 9.00
CA SER A 123 15.25 -11.38 9.14
C SER A 123 14.89 -10.70 10.47
N LYS A 124 14.23 -11.41 11.40
CA LYS A 124 13.69 -10.82 12.65
C LYS A 124 12.91 -9.51 12.42
N SER A 125 12.29 -9.40 11.25
CA SER A 125 11.54 -8.22 10.83
C SER A 125 10.07 -8.56 10.71
N HIS A 126 9.22 -7.55 10.61
CA HIS A 126 7.80 -7.71 10.35
C HIS A 126 7.43 -7.05 9.02
N LEU A 127 6.48 -7.63 8.30
CA LEU A 127 5.75 -6.94 7.25
C LEU A 127 4.51 -6.31 7.89
N LEU A 128 4.41 -5.00 7.81
CA LEU A 128 3.22 -4.25 8.16
C LEU A 128 2.36 -4.10 6.91
N LEU A 129 1.25 -4.85 6.86
CA LEU A 129 0.24 -4.71 5.83
C LEU A 129 -0.84 -3.78 6.34
N THR A 130 -1.17 -2.75 5.57
CA THR A 130 -2.20 -1.75 5.91
C THR A 130 -3.20 -1.64 4.77
N LEU A 131 -4.48 -1.70 5.10
CA LEU A 131 -5.59 -1.39 4.22
C LEU A 131 -6.33 -0.18 4.79
N ILE A 132 -6.60 0.82 3.96
CA ILE A 132 -7.51 1.93 4.32
C ILE A 132 -8.53 2.08 3.19
N THR A 133 -9.80 2.13 3.54
CA THR A 133 -10.91 2.37 2.59
C THR A 133 -11.82 3.47 3.10
N ASN A 134 -12.38 4.24 2.18
CA ASN A 134 -13.50 5.15 2.40
C ASN A 134 -14.74 4.61 1.69
N GLU A 135 -15.91 4.75 2.31
CA GLU A 135 -17.18 4.28 1.75
C GLU A 135 -17.52 4.96 0.42
N LYS A 136 -17.22 6.25 0.29
CA LYS A 136 -17.49 7.06 -0.91
C LYS A 136 -16.20 7.64 -1.50
N SER A 137 -16.20 7.86 -2.80
CA SER A 137 -15.18 8.66 -3.51
C SER A 137 -15.35 10.16 -3.19
N GLY A 138 -14.31 10.95 -3.44
CA GLY A 138 -14.30 12.41 -3.22
C GLY A 138 -13.05 12.93 -2.51
N GLY A 139 -12.16 12.04 -2.08
CA GLY A 139 -10.82 12.36 -1.60
C GLY A 139 -9.78 12.31 -2.72
N PRO A 140 -8.49 12.20 -2.39
CA PRO A 140 -7.44 11.91 -3.37
C PRO A 140 -7.30 10.41 -3.68
N TYR A 141 -7.97 9.56 -2.89
CA TYR A 141 -8.15 8.13 -3.14
C TYR A 141 -9.32 7.60 -2.31
N GLN A 142 -10.02 6.59 -2.83
CA GLN A 142 -11.06 5.86 -2.09
C GLN A 142 -10.48 4.68 -1.30
N GLY A 143 -9.40 4.07 -1.79
CA GLY A 143 -8.73 2.96 -1.13
C GLY A 143 -7.21 3.03 -1.23
N THR A 144 -6.52 2.47 -0.22
CA THR A 144 -5.08 2.22 -0.29
C THR A 144 -4.72 0.89 0.36
N LEU A 145 -3.80 0.19 -0.29
CA LEU A 145 -3.13 -0.99 0.23
C LEU A 145 -1.65 -0.66 0.34
N GLN A 146 -1.07 -0.86 1.52
CA GLN A 146 0.34 -0.57 1.79
C GLN A 146 1.02 -1.78 2.41
N ILE A 147 2.27 -2.01 2.04
CA ILE A 147 3.14 -3.00 2.67
C ILE A 147 4.47 -2.34 2.98
N THR A 148 4.93 -2.49 4.22
CA THR A 148 6.18 -1.90 4.71
C THR A 148 6.94 -2.93 5.54
N LEU A 149 8.27 -2.96 5.42
CA LEU A 149 9.11 -3.74 6.32
C LEU A 149 9.37 -2.91 7.59
N THR A 150 9.15 -3.49 8.76
CA THR A 150 9.43 -2.86 10.05
C THR A 150 10.35 -3.75 10.87
N HIS A 151 11.25 -3.14 11.63
CA HIS A 151 12.04 -3.85 12.63
C HIS A 151 11.37 -3.68 14.00
N PRO A 152 11.33 -4.72 14.84
CA PRO A 152 10.93 -4.54 16.23
C PRO A 152 11.87 -3.51 16.86
N SER A 153 11.29 -2.49 17.49
CA SER A 153 12.05 -1.57 18.33
C SER A 153 12.71 -2.38 19.44
N ASN A 154 14.04 -2.34 19.53
CA ASN A 154 14.78 -2.88 20.69
C ASN A 154 14.37 -2.17 21.97
#